data_AF-A0A497YGP2-F1
#
_entry.id   AF-A0A497YGP2-F1
#
_cell.length_a   1.000
_cell.length_b   1.000
_cell.length_c   1.000
_cell.angle_alpha   90.00
_cell.angle_beta   90.00
_cell.angle_gamma   90.00
#
_symmetry.space_group_name_H-M   'P 1'
#
loop_
_entity.id
_entity.type
_entity.pdbx_description
1 polymer ?
#
loop_
_entity_poly.entity_id
_entity_poly.type
_entity_poly.pdbx_seq_one_letter_code
_entity_poly.pdbx_strand_id
1 'polypeptide(L)'
;MAGAVLGYLAKSKLEKKDKKNIDKSKSINEIKKAANLISAKEFSLMKDLTWYEYYGKSLYKLEELSSPWPEKDEELYNLAKTRISDNCQELIKLDVKIDDEDLEYLEDKINSYVFTCKNLKRIIELKGFDQDKVSLIKMVEKELEDKYTDLMSSINSIYK
;
A
#
# COMPACT_ATOMS: atom_id res chain seq x y z
N MET A 1 27.40 48.62 -22.69
CA MET A 1 26.96 47.61 -21.70
C MET A 1 25.76 46.79 -22.22
N ALA A 2 25.82 46.21 -23.43
CA ALA A 2 24.69 45.48 -24.03
C ALA A 2 24.85 43.95 -24.04
N GLY A 3 26.06 43.43 -23.80
CA GLY A 3 26.36 41.99 -23.89
C GLY A 3 25.88 41.16 -22.69
N ALA A 4 25.84 41.73 -21.49
CA ALA A 4 25.49 40.99 -20.27
C ALA A 4 24.00 40.62 -20.18
N VAL A 5 23.12 41.50 -20.67
CA VAL A 5 21.66 41.31 -20.63
C VAL A 5 21.20 40.23 -21.64
N LEU A 6 21.83 40.19 -22.82
CA LEU A 6 21.59 39.15 -23.82
C LEU A 6 22.08 37.77 -23.35
N GLY A 7 23.22 37.70 -22.64
CA GLY A 7 23.71 36.47 -22.04
C GLY A 7 22.78 35.90 -20.96
N TYR A 8 22.21 36.76 -20.10
CA TYR A 8 21.25 36.34 -19.08
C TYR A 8 19.92 35.85 -19.65
N LEU A 9 19.42 36.52 -20.71
CA LEU A 9 18.20 36.09 -21.40
C LEU A 9 18.40 34.78 -22.17
N ALA A 10 19.57 34.57 -22.77
CA ALA A 10 19.91 33.31 -23.41
C ALA A 10 20.03 32.17 -22.38
N LYS A 11 20.68 32.43 -21.24
CA LYS A 11 20.84 31.45 -20.16
C LYS A 11 19.50 31.08 -19.52
N SER A 12 18.61 32.04 -19.25
CA SER A 12 17.26 31.74 -18.72
C SER A 12 16.36 31.01 -19.74
N LYS A 13 16.55 31.24 -21.05
CA LYS A 13 15.86 30.47 -22.11
C LYS A 13 16.43 29.07 -22.29
N LEU A 14 17.73 28.87 -22.03
CA LEU A 14 18.38 27.56 -22.03
C LEU A 14 18.03 26.75 -20.77
N GLU A 15 18.08 27.36 -19.59
CA GLU A 15 17.63 26.75 -18.33
C GLU A 15 16.13 26.40 -18.35
N LYS A 16 15.30 27.16 -19.08
CA LYS A 16 13.90 26.78 -19.34
C LYS A 16 13.73 25.69 -20.39
N LYS A 17 14.72 25.45 -21.27
CA LYS A 17 14.70 24.37 -22.28
C LYS A 17 15.22 23.04 -21.75
N ASP A 18 16.01 23.07 -20.67
CA ASP A 18 16.53 21.86 -20.02
C ASP A 18 15.61 21.30 -18.92
N LYS A 19 14.43 21.89 -18.70
CA LYS A 19 13.32 21.12 -18.12
C LYS A 19 12.95 20.08 -19.16
N LYS A 20 13.55 18.89 -19.04
CA LYS A 20 13.06 17.65 -19.66
C LYS A 20 11.54 17.73 -19.63
N ASN A 21 10.91 17.55 -20.78
CA ASN A 21 9.49 17.28 -20.87
C ASN A 21 9.27 15.91 -20.19
N ILE A 22 9.33 15.90 -18.86
CA ILE A 22 9.03 14.74 -18.05
C ILE A 22 7.57 14.46 -18.33
N ASP A 23 7.31 13.25 -18.81
CA ASP A 23 5.97 12.85 -19.20
C ASP A 23 5.14 12.59 -17.93
N LYS A 24 4.69 13.68 -17.31
CA LYS A 24 3.78 13.69 -16.15
C LYS A 24 2.59 12.76 -16.36
N SER A 25 2.15 12.56 -17.61
CA SER A 25 1.07 11.65 -17.93
C SER A 25 1.44 10.18 -17.66
N LYS A 26 2.69 9.78 -17.91
CA LYS A 26 3.20 8.44 -17.60
C LYS A 26 3.24 8.20 -16.09
N SER A 27 3.81 9.14 -15.33
CA SER A 27 3.85 9.08 -13.86
C SER A 27 2.44 8.97 -13.25
N ILE A 28 1.51 9.81 -13.71
CA ILE A 28 0.09 9.75 -13.30
C ILE A 28 -0.53 8.40 -13.62
N ASN A 29 -0.26 7.84 -14.80
CA ASN A 29 -0.80 6.53 -15.17
C ASN A 29 -0.24 5.39 -14.28
N GLU A 30 1.04 5.42 -13.94
CA GLU A 30 1.63 4.46 -13.00
C GLU A 30 1.02 4.59 -11.60
N ILE A 31 0.85 5.81 -11.09
CA ILE A 31 0.15 6.08 -9.82
C ILE A 31 -1.27 5.52 -9.86
N LYS A 32 -2.03 5.77 -10.94
CA LYS A 32 -3.42 5.25 -11.08
C LYS A 32 -3.47 3.73 -11.05
N LYS A 33 -2.57 3.06 -11.77
CA LYS A 33 -2.50 1.60 -11.79
C LYS A 33 -2.23 1.05 -10.39
N ALA A 34 -1.24 1.62 -9.70
CA ALA A 34 -0.88 1.23 -8.34
C ALA A 34 -2.04 1.47 -7.37
N ALA A 35 -2.65 2.65 -7.41
CA ALA A 35 -3.79 3.02 -6.57
C ALA A 35 -4.98 2.09 -6.76
N ASN A 36 -5.33 1.78 -8.01
CA ASN A 36 -6.43 0.87 -8.32
C ASN A 36 -6.17 -0.53 -7.77
N LEU A 37 -4.94 -1.05 -7.92
CA LEU A 37 -4.58 -2.34 -7.35
C LEU A 37 -4.64 -2.30 -5.82
N ILE A 38 -4.04 -1.29 -5.20
CA ILE A 38 -4.04 -1.09 -3.74
C ILE A 38 -5.48 -1.04 -3.21
N SER A 39 -6.36 -0.21 -3.78
CA SER A 39 -7.77 -0.13 -3.36
C SER A 39 -8.52 -1.46 -3.48
N ALA A 40 -8.32 -2.19 -4.58
CA ALA A 40 -8.95 -3.48 -4.75
C ALA A 40 -8.47 -4.50 -3.70
N LYS A 41 -7.18 -4.46 -3.37
CA LYS A 41 -6.55 -5.39 -2.43
C LYS A 41 -6.79 -5.03 -0.96
N GLU A 42 -6.81 -3.75 -0.63
CA GLU A 42 -7.09 -3.24 0.72
C GLU A 42 -8.42 -3.79 1.23
N PHE A 43 -9.49 -3.66 0.43
CA PHE A 43 -10.81 -4.18 0.80
C PHE A 43 -10.79 -5.70 1.07
N SER A 44 -10.10 -6.47 0.22
CA SER A 44 -10.00 -7.92 0.43
C SER A 44 -9.17 -8.25 1.67
N LEU A 45 -8.05 -7.56 1.87
CA LEU A 45 -7.14 -7.76 2.99
C LEU A 45 -7.85 -7.54 4.32
N MET A 46 -8.57 -6.43 4.50
CA MET A 46 -9.25 -6.13 5.76
C MET A 46 -10.32 -7.17 6.12
N LYS A 47 -11.09 -7.61 5.12
CA LYS A 47 -12.08 -8.68 5.30
C LYS A 47 -11.40 -10.01 5.67
N ASP A 48 -10.36 -10.40 4.95
CA ASP A 48 -9.69 -11.68 5.19
C ASP A 48 -8.90 -11.65 6.52
N LEU A 49 -8.37 -10.50 6.95
CA LEU A 49 -7.77 -10.28 8.27
C LEU A 49 -8.77 -10.50 9.40
N THR A 50 -9.96 -9.90 9.28
CA THR A 50 -11.06 -10.08 10.24
C THR A 50 -11.40 -11.57 10.40
N TRP A 51 -11.51 -12.29 9.28
CA TRP A 51 -11.80 -13.73 9.30
C TRP A 51 -10.65 -14.55 9.88
N TYR A 52 -9.40 -14.24 9.51
CA TYR A 52 -8.24 -14.92 10.03
C TYR A 52 -8.11 -14.76 11.55
N GLU A 53 -8.34 -13.54 12.08
CA GLU A 53 -8.36 -13.30 13.53
C GLU A 53 -9.50 -14.07 14.19
N TYR A 54 -10.71 -13.97 13.66
CA TYR A 54 -11.90 -14.62 14.22
C TYR A 54 -11.73 -16.15 14.33
N TYR A 55 -11.45 -16.83 13.21
CA TYR A 55 -11.31 -18.28 13.20
C TYR A 55 -10.07 -18.71 13.98
N GLY A 56 -8.97 -17.96 13.91
CA GLY A 56 -7.76 -18.24 14.68
C GLY A 56 -8.02 -18.18 16.18
N LYS A 57 -8.66 -17.12 16.68
CA LYS A 57 -8.97 -16.99 18.11
C LYS A 57 -9.84 -18.13 18.63
N SER A 58 -10.83 -18.56 17.85
CA SER A 58 -11.71 -19.64 18.26
C SER A 58 -11.05 -21.02 18.19
N LEU A 59 -10.29 -21.31 17.12
CA LEU A 59 -9.54 -22.57 16.98
C LEU A 59 -8.52 -22.75 18.11
N TYR A 60 -7.84 -21.67 18.48
CA TYR A 60 -6.79 -21.67 19.50
C TYR A 60 -7.30 -21.29 20.90
N LYS A 61 -8.62 -21.15 21.08
CA LYS A 61 -9.30 -20.86 22.36
C LYS A 61 -8.74 -19.62 23.08
N LEU A 62 -8.42 -18.58 22.31
CA LEU A 62 -7.89 -17.32 22.84
C LEU A 62 -9.01 -16.40 23.37
N GLU A 63 -10.22 -16.53 22.84
CA GLU A 63 -11.43 -15.79 23.26
C GLU A 63 -12.68 -16.68 23.06
N GLU A 64 -13.68 -16.54 23.93
CA GLU A 64 -15.04 -17.05 23.68
C GLU A 64 -15.76 -16.05 22.78
N LEU A 65 -15.95 -16.40 21.51
CA LEU A 65 -16.52 -15.51 20.51
C LEU A 65 -18.01 -15.79 20.31
N SER A 66 -18.88 -14.94 20.85
CA SER A 66 -20.30 -14.94 20.46
C SER A 66 -20.45 -14.31 19.07
N SER A 67 -20.65 -15.11 18.04
CA SER A 67 -20.71 -14.61 16.65
C SER A 67 -21.70 -15.39 15.79
N PRO A 68 -22.26 -14.79 14.74
CA PRO A 68 -23.08 -15.53 13.76
C PRO A 68 -22.25 -16.45 12.85
N TRP A 69 -20.93 -16.37 12.90
CA TRP A 69 -20.02 -17.20 12.12
C TRP A 69 -19.77 -18.54 12.81
N PRO A 70 -19.49 -19.63 12.05
CA PRO A 70 -19.15 -20.92 12.66
C PRO A 70 -17.91 -20.80 13.55
N GLU A 71 -18.00 -21.26 14.80
CA GLU A 71 -16.92 -21.07 15.76
C GLU A 71 -15.64 -21.83 15.37
N LYS A 72 -15.67 -22.93 14.61
CA LYS A 72 -14.44 -23.69 14.31
C LYS A 72 -14.45 -24.16 12.87
N ASP A 73 -13.67 -23.46 12.05
CA ASP A 73 -13.50 -23.80 10.66
C ASP A 73 -12.02 -23.62 10.26
N GLU A 74 -11.27 -24.72 10.30
CA GLU A 74 -9.86 -24.76 9.92
C GLU A 74 -9.68 -24.48 8.42
N GLU A 75 -10.65 -24.85 7.58
CA GLU A 75 -10.61 -24.58 6.15
C GLU A 75 -10.74 -23.07 5.88
N LEU A 76 -11.68 -22.39 6.54
CA LEU A 76 -11.85 -20.95 6.43
C LEU A 76 -10.68 -20.18 7.03
N TYR A 77 -10.11 -20.65 8.14
CA TYR A 77 -8.87 -20.09 8.69
C TYR A 77 -7.71 -20.16 7.69
N ASN A 78 -7.48 -21.33 7.08
CA ASN A 78 -6.42 -21.53 6.11
C ASN A 78 -6.68 -20.79 4.79
N LEU A 79 -7.95 -20.68 4.38
CA LEU A 79 -8.36 -19.91 3.21
C LEU A 79 -8.10 -18.42 3.40
N ALA A 80 -8.48 -17.86 4.55
CA ALA A 80 -8.19 -16.46 4.89
C ALA A 80 -6.68 -16.21 4.92
N LYS A 81 -5.92 -17.10 5.57
CA LYS A 81 -4.45 -17.06 5.59
C LYS A 81 -3.85 -17.00 4.18
N THR A 82 -4.31 -17.88 3.29
CA THR A 82 -3.83 -17.98 1.90
C THR A 82 -4.15 -16.72 1.12
N ARG A 83 -5.40 -16.23 1.21
CA ARG A 83 -5.83 -15.01 0.53
C ARG A 83 -5.07 -13.77 0.98
N ILE A 84 -4.79 -13.64 2.28
CA ILE A 84 -3.95 -12.54 2.79
C ILE A 84 -2.55 -12.63 2.16
N SER A 85 -1.94 -13.82 2.17
CA SER A 85 -0.60 -14.01 1.61
C SER A 85 -0.57 -13.70 0.10
N ASP A 86 -1.55 -14.16 -0.67
CA ASP A 86 -1.66 -13.94 -2.10
C ASP A 86 -1.86 -12.45 -2.43
N ASN A 87 -2.79 -11.78 -1.72
CA ASN A 87 -3.04 -10.34 -1.90
C ASN A 87 -1.79 -9.52 -1.57
N CYS A 88 -1.10 -9.82 -0.45
CA CYS A 88 0.17 -9.19 -0.14
C CYS A 88 1.21 -9.49 -1.23
N GLN A 89 1.30 -10.72 -1.73
CA GLN A 89 2.28 -11.10 -2.75
C GLN A 89 2.07 -10.39 -4.08
N GLU A 90 0.83 -10.12 -4.47
CA GLU A 90 0.52 -9.28 -5.63
C GLU A 90 0.96 -7.84 -5.43
N LEU A 91 0.66 -7.24 -4.28
CA LEU A 91 1.09 -5.87 -3.94
C LEU A 91 2.61 -5.75 -3.86
N ILE A 92 3.29 -6.78 -3.34
CA ILE A 92 4.76 -6.83 -3.26
C ILE A 92 5.43 -6.80 -4.64
N LYS A 93 4.73 -7.23 -5.69
CA LYS A 93 5.22 -7.20 -7.07
C LYS A 93 5.01 -5.85 -7.76
N LEU A 94 4.37 -4.88 -7.10
CA LEU A 94 4.29 -3.51 -7.62
C LEU A 94 5.72 -2.94 -7.72
N ASP A 95 6.14 -2.64 -8.95
CA ASP A 95 7.34 -1.86 -9.27
C ASP A 95 6.86 -0.52 -9.83
N VAL A 96 6.61 0.43 -8.95
CA VAL A 96 6.18 1.79 -9.32
C VAL A 96 7.40 2.66 -9.46
N LYS A 97 7.55 3.31 -10.60
CA LYS A 97 8.61 4.28 -10.88
C LYS A 97 7.99 5.57 -11.37
N ILE A 98 8.24 6.65 -10.63
CA ILE A 98 7.72 7.97 -10.91
C ILE A 98 8.87 8.83 -11.41
N ASP A 99 8.81 9.20 -12.70
CA ASP A 99 9.84 10.03 -13.34
C ASP A 99 9.63 11.54 -13.05
N ASP A 100 8.53 11.92 -12.38
CA ASP A 100 8.12 13.30 -12.10
C ASP A 100 8.45 13.68 -10.65
N GLU A 101 9.39 14.62 -10.48
CA GLU A 101 9.87 15.12 -9.18
C GLU A 101 8.73 15.66 -8.30
N ASP A 102 7.68 16.26 -8.88
CA ASP A 102 6.54 16.78 -8.12
C ASP A 102 5.66 15.65 -7.56
N LEU A 103 5.82 14.43 -8.06
CA LEU A 103 5.03 13.25 -7.72
C LEU A 103 5.83 12.14 -7.04
N GLU A 104 7.16 12.29 -6.91
CA GLU A 104 8.06 11.29 -6.33
C GLU A 104 7.65 10.88 -4.91
N TYR A 105 7.11 11.82 -4.13
CA TYR A 105 6.59 11.53 -2.78
C TYR A 105 5.47 10.47 -2.76
N LEU A 106 4.74 10.26 -3.87
CA LEU A 106 3.75 9.20 -3.97
C LEU A 106 4.39 7.83 -4.17
N GLU A 107 5.55 7.77 -4.83
CA GLU A 107 6.33 6.54 -4.94
C GLU A 107 6.72 6.05 -3.55
N ASP A 108 7.19 6.96 -2.69
CA ASP A 108 7.51 6.67 -1.30
C ASP A 108 6.29 6.15 -0.52
N LYS A 109 5.12 6.78 -0.68
CA LYS A 109 3.89 6.34 -0.01
C LYS A 109 3.45 4.94 -0.47
N ILE A 110 3.51 4.68 -1.77
CA ILE A 110 3.22 3.36 -2.34
C ILE A 110 4.21 2.31 -1.82
N ASN A 111 5.51 2.61 -1.88
CA ASN A 111 6.56 1.72 -1.39
C ASN A 111 6.43 1.44 0.12
N SER A 112 6.03 2.45 0.89
CA SER A 112 5.76 2.32 2.31
C SER A 112 4.59 1.38 2.58
N TYR A 113 3.48 1.52 1.85
CA TYR A 113 2.33 0.61 1.96
C TYR A 113 2.73 -0.83 1.57
N VAL A 114 3.47 -0.99 0.46
CA VAL A 114 4.00 -2.30 0.02
C VAL A 114 4.91 -2.92 1.09
N PHE A 115 5.73 -2.13 1.78
CA PHE A 115 6.57 -2.60 2.87
C PHE A 115 5.73 -3.14 4.04
N THR A 116 4.65 -2.45 4.40
CA THR A 116 3.71 -2.94 5.43
C THR A 116 3.05 -4.26 5.01
N CYS A 117 2.70 -4.43 3.71
CA CYS A 117 2.24 -5.72 3.19
C CYS A 117 3.30 -6.84 3.28
N LYS A 118 4.59 -6.53 3.09
CA LYS A 118 5.70 -7.50 3.31
C LYS A 118 5.73 -7.96 4.76
N ASN A 119 5.55 -7.04 5.70
CA ASN A 119 5.52 -7.35 7.13
C ASN A 119 4.29 -8.19 7.49
N LEU A 120 3.11 -7.82 6.98
CA LEU A 120 1.89 -8.61 7.18
C LEU A 120 2.07 -10.04 6.69
N LYS A 121 2.54 -10.23 5.45
CA LYS A 121 2.78 -11.56 4.87
C LYS A 121 3.70 -12.40 5.76
N ARG A 122 4.81 -11.82 6.23
CA ARG A 122 5.74 -12.49 7.14
C ARG A 122 5.05 -12.92 8.43
N ILE A 123 4.29 -12.03 9.07
CA ILE A 123 3.54 -12.34 10.30
C ILE A 123 2.58 -13.50 10.06
N ILE A 124 1.80 -13.46 8.98
CA ILE A 124 0.82 -14.49 8.64
C ILE A 124 1.50 -15.85 8.41
N GLU A 125 2.67 -15.86 7.77
CA GLU A 125 3.47 -17.06 7.48
C GLU A 125 4.15 -17.66 8.72
N LEU A 126 4.35 -16.89 9.80
CA LEU A 126 4.88 -17.44 11.06
C LEU A 126 4.00 -18.57 11.57
N LYS A 127 4.63 -19.62 12.10
CA LYS A 127 3.93 -20.73 12.75
C LYS A 127 3.30 -20.26 14.06
N GLY A 128 2.22 -20.93 14.45
CA GLY A 128 1.49 -20.62 15.68
C GLY A 128 0.48 -19.49 15.49
N PHE A 129 -0.45 -19.46 16.44
CA PHE A 129 -1.45 -18.42 16.59
C PHE A 129 -1.69 -18.21 18.08
N ASP A 130 -1.21 -17.08 18.59
CA ASP A 130 -1.26 -16.69 20.00
C ASP A 130 -1.67 -15.20 20.11
N GLN A 131 -1.79 -14.69 21.34
CA GLN A 131 -2.17 -13.31 21.59
C GLN A 131 -1.15 -12.29 21.07
N ASP A 132 0.13 -12.66 21.02
CA ASP A 132 1.18 -11.80 20.47
C ASP A 132 1.00 -11.64 18.96
N LYS A 133 0.72 -12.74 18.24
CA LYS A 133 0.42 -12.71 16.81
C LYS A 133 -0.85 -11.90 16.52
N VAL A 134 -1.90 -12.05 17.32
CA VAL A 134 -3.12 -11.22 17.19
C VAL A 134 -2.79 -9.74 17.37
N SER A 135 -2.00 -9.40 18.38
CA SER A 135 -1.61 -8.01 18.68
C SER A 135 -0.78 -7.40 17.53
N LEU A 136 0.18 -8.16 17.00
CA LEU A 136 0.99 -7.75 15.84
C LEU A 136 0.14 -7.53 14.59
N ILE A 137 -0.84 -8.40 14.34
CA ILE A 137 -1.76 -8.26 13.21
C ILE A 137 -2.56 -6.96 13.32
N LYS A 138 -3.14 -6.66 14.49
CA LYS A 138 -3.90 -5.42 14.70
C LYS A 138 -3.06 -4.16 14.52
N MET A 139 -1.80 -4.19 14.96
CA MET A 139 -0.88 -3.07 14.74
C MET A 139 -0.64 -2.84 13.24
N VAL A 140 -0.40 -3.91 12.49
CA VAL A 140 -0.12 -3.84 11.04
C VAL A 140 -1.38 -3.52 10.23
N GLU A 141 -2.55 -4.03 10.64
CA GLU A 141 -3.85 -3.69 10.06
C GLU A 141 -4.09 -2.18 10.14
N LYS A 142 -3.96 -1.60 11.34
CA LYS A 142 -4.08 -0.15 11.53
C LYS A 142 -3.08 0.64 10.69
N GLU A 143 -1.83 0.17 10.63
CA GLU A 143 -0.80 0.80 9.81
C GLU A 143 -1.15 0.78 8.31
N LEU A 144 -1.74 -0.30 7.81
CA LEU A 144 -2.24 -0.39 6.43
C LEU A 144 -3.38 0.61 6.18
N GLU A 145 -4.37 0.67 7.07
CA GLU A 145 -5.51 1.59 6.95
C GLU A 145 -5.06 3.06 6.94
N ASP A 146 -4.15 3.43 7.86
CA ASP A 146 -3.60 4.78 7.98
C ASP A 146 -2.83 5.16 6.70
N LYS A 147 -1.97 4.26 6.20
CA LYS A 147 -1.19 4.47 4.96
C LYS A 147 -2.08 4.53 3.72
N TYR A 148 -3.10 3.67 3.65
CA TYR A 148 -4.08 3.67 2.56
C TYR A 148 -4.82 5.01 2.51
N THR A 149 -5.31 5.48 3.66
CA THR A 149 -6.03 6.74 3.77
C THR A 149 -5.15 7.92 3.35
N ASP A 150 -3.91 7.97 3.82
CA ASP A 150 -2.95 9.02 3.45
C ASP A 150 -2.60 9.00 1.96
N LEU A 151 -2.37 7.80 1.38
CA LEU A 151 -2.12 7.64 -0.05
C LEU A 151 -3.30 8.13 -0.88
N MET A 152 -4.51 7.67 -0.58
CA MET A 152 -5.71 8.03 -1.36
C MET A 152 -6.06 9.51 -1.23
N SER A 153 -5.85 10.11 -0.05
CA SER A 153 -5.98 11.56 0.14
C SER A 153 -5.01 12.34 -0.76
N SER A 154 -3.76 11.90 -0.82
CA SER A 154 -2.71 12.52 -1.64
C SER A 154 -2.96 12.34 -3.14
N ILE A 155 -3.50 11.20 -3.55
CA ILE A 155 -3.85 10.97 -4.95
C ILE A 155 -5.05 11.84 -5.35
N ASN A 156 -6.05 11.97 -4.48
CA ASN A 156 -7.22 12.80 -4.74
C ASN A 156 -6.89 14.29 -4.83
N SER A 157 -5.83 14.77 -4.16
CA SER A 157 -5.40 16.17 -4.28
C SER A 157 -4.78 16.50 -5.64
N ILE A 158 -4.28 15.51 -6.38
CA ILE A 158 -3.73 15.69 -7.73
C ILE A 158 -4.83 15.83 -8.79
N TYR A 159 -6.00 15.22 -8.56
CA TYR A 159 -7.12 15.25 -9.50
C TYR A 159 -8.13 16.38 -9.24
N LYS A 160 -7.91 17.20 -8.21
CA LYS A 160 -8.71 18.39 -7.93
C LYS A 160 -8.08 19.63 -8.55
#